data_AF-A0AAU3NKY7-F1
#
_entry.id   AF-A0AAU3NKY7-F1
#
_cell.length_a   1.000
_cell.length_b   1.000
_cell.length_c   1.000
_cell.angle_alpha   90.00
_cell.angle_beta   90.00
_cell.angle_gamma   90.00
#
_symmetry.space_group_name_H-M   'P 1'
#
loop_
_entity.id
_entity.type
_entity.pdbx_description
1 polymer ?
#
loop_
_entity_poly.entity_id
_entity_poly.type
_entity_poly.pdbx_seq_one_letter_code
_entity_poly.pdbx_strand_id
1 'polypeptide(L)' 'MSHSPGPDGQVPRALDEVNDLIRRLMDEPASTARAEKYRHLLSLWSQLSRDDVTTAA' A
#
# COMPACT_ATOMS: atom_id res chain seq x y z
N MET A 1 13.41 23.82 9.00
CA MET A 1 13.66 22.63 8.15
C MET A 1 12.39 22.39 7.36
N SER A 2 12.29 22.97 6.17
CA SER A 2 11.12 22.81 5.29
C SER A 2 11.51 21.88 4.16
N HIS A 3 11.06 20.63 4.22
CA HIS A 3 11.15 19.72 3.08
C HIS A 3 9.94 19.99 2.19
N SER A 4 10.12 20.73 1.11
CA SER A 4 9.13 20.85 0.05
C SER A 4 8.99 19.48 -0.64
N PRO A 5 7.81 18.83 -0.63
CA PRO A 5 7.58 17.67 -1.45
C PRO A 5 7.36 18.15 -2.88
N GLY A 6 8.27 17.78 -3.79
CA GLY A 6 8.05 17.94 -5.22
C GLY A 6 6.86 17.09 -5.69
N PRO A 7 6.29 17.38 -6.87
CA PRO A 7 5.05 16.76 -7.37
C PRO A 7 5.19 15.28 -7.79
N ASP A 8 6.39 14.70 -7.73
CA ASP A 8 6.71 13.41 -8.35
C ASP A 8 6.93 12.23 -7.37
N GLY A 9 6.54 12.35 -6.09
CA GLY A 9 6.98 11.36 -5.09
C GLY A 9 6.00 11.05 -3.97
N GLN A 10 4.77 11.53 -4.03
CA GLN A 10 3.78 11.20 -3.00
C GLN A 10 3.02 9.96 -3.43
N VAL A 11 3.50 8.78 -3.00
CA VAL A 11 2.66 7.58 -2.94
C VAL A 11 1.36 8.00 -2.25
N PRO A 12 0.17 7.75 -2.84
CA PRO A 12 -1.05 8.16 -2.18
C PRO A 12 -1.14 7.56 -0.81
N ARG A 13 -1.64 8.37 0.10
CA ARG A 13 -1.93 7.99 1.47
C ARG A 13 -2.65 6.63 1.57
N ALA A 14 -3.51 6.30 0.60
CA ALA A 14 -4.19 5.01 0.53
C ALA A 14 -3.23 3.82 0.28
N LEU A 15 -2.21 3.96 -0.57
CA LEU A 15 -1.19 2.92 -0.77
C LEU A 15 -0.28 2.77 0.46
N ASP A 16 0.09 3.87 1.10
CA ASP A 16 0.87 3.84 2.35
C ASP A 16 0.12 3.11 3.47
N GLU A 17 -1.18 3.38 3.63
CA GLU A 17 -2.03 2.69 4.61
C GLU A 17 -2.08 1.17 4.34
N VAL A 18 -2.16 0.73 3.08
CA VAL A 18 -2.12 -0.69 2.72
C VAL A 18 -0.74 -1.32 2.98
N ASN A 19 0.34 -0.60 2.67
CA ASN A 19 1.71 -1.06 2.95
C ASN A 19 1.96 -1.25 4.45
N ASP A 20 1.44 -0.36 5.29
CA ASP A 20 1.56 -0.46 6.74
C ASP A 20 0.76 -1.65 7.31
N LEU A 21 -0.43 -1.92 6.76
CA LEU A 21 -1.21 -3.10 7.11
C LEU A 21 -0.48 -4.39 6.73
N ILE A 22 0.18 -4.42 5.55
CA ILE A 22 1.01 -5.56 5.14
C ILE A 22 2.18 -5.75 6.10
N ARG A 23 2.88 -4.68 6.50
CA ARG A 23 3.99 -4.76 7.45
C ARG A 23 3.55 -5.37 8.79
N ARG A 24 2.46 -4.86 9.37
CA ARG A 24 1.90 -5.39 10.63
C ARG A 24 1.46 -6.85 10.50
N LEU A 25 0.92 -7.23 9.34
CA LEU A 25 0.52 -8.61 9.08
C LEU A 25 1.72 -9.57 9.03
N MET A 26 2.90 -9.11 8.58
CA MET A 26 4.12 -9.94 8.57
C MET A 26 4.68 -10.22 9.96
N ASP A 27 4.36 -9.38 10.95
CA ASP A 27 4.70 -9.61 12.35
C ASP A 27 3.79 -10.67 13.00
N GLU A 28 2.63 -10.98 12.41
CA GLU A 28 1.76 -12.08 12.86
C GLU A 28 2.36 -13.45 12.49
N PRO A 29 2.18 -14.50 13.31
CA PRO A 29 2.64 -15.85 13.00
C PRO A 29 2.01 -16.41 11.71
N ALA A 30 2.76 -17.27 11.01
CA ALA A 30 2.31 -17.88 9.77
C ALA A 30 1.08 -18.75 9.98
N SER A 31 -0.02 -18.37 9.32
CA SER A 31 -1.28 -19.10 9.35
C SER A 31 -2.00 -18.95 8.00
N THR A 32 -2.93 -19.86 7.72
CA THR A 32 -3.82 -19.76 6.55
C THR A 32 -4.59 -18.45 6.55
N ALA A 33 -5.09 -18.03 7.72
CA ALA A 33 -5.78 -16.75 7.89
C ALA A 33 -4.88 -15.56 7.54
N ARG A 34 -3.59 -15.59 7.93
CA ARG A 34 -2.61 -14.56 7.53
C ARG A 34 -2.42 -14.52 6.02
N ALA A 35 -2.33 -15.68 5.37
CA ALA A 35 -2.17 -15.76 3.91
C ALA A 35 -3.39 -15.20 3.17
N GLU A 36 -4.61 -15.47 3.65
CA GLU A 36 -5.85 -14.91 3.09
C GLU A 36 -5.91 -13.39 3.23
N LYS A 37 -5.63 -12.87 4.44
CA LYS A 37 -5.52 -11.42 4.67
C LYS A 37 -4.47 -10.78 3.75
N TYR A 38 -3.32 -11.43 3.59
CA TYR A 38 -2.25 -10.92 2.74
C TYR A 38 -2.65 -10.87 1.27
N ARG A 39 -3.33 -11.91 0.75
CA ARG A 39 -3.89 -11.90 -0.60
C ARG A 39 -4.89 -10.75 -0.80
N HIS A 40 -5.76 -10.50 0.19
CA HIS A 40 -6.72 -9.40 0.12
C HIS A 40 -6.02 -8.03 0.06
N LEU A 41 -5.00 -7.81 0.90
CA LEU A 41 -4.22 -6.58 0.89
C LEU A 41 -3.46 -6.38 -0.42
N LEU A 42 -2.90 -7.45 -1.02
CA LEU A 42 -2.26 -7.37 -2.34
C LEU A 42 -3.25 -7.03 -3.46
N SER A 43 -4.47 -7.57 -3.41
CA SER A 43 -5.52 -7.19 -4.36
C SER A 43 -5.91 -5.72 -4.22
N LEU A 44 -5.98 -5.20 -3.00
CA LEU A 44 -6.29 -3.79 -2.74
C LEU A 44 -5.14 -2.88 -3.21
N TRP A 45 -3.90 -3.24 -2.89
CA TRP A 45 -2.70 -2.54 -3.35
C TRP A 45 -2.65 -2.46 -4.90
N SER A 46 -2.93 -3.57 -5.58
CA SER A 46 -2.94 -3.60 -7.05
C SER A 46 -4.04 -2.74 -7.68
N GLN A 47 -5.17 -2.53 -7.00
CA GLN A 47 -6.24 -1.65 -7.50
C GLN A 47 -5.81 -0.19 -7.35
N LEU A 48 -5.38 0.19 -6.14
CA LEU A 48 -4.94 1.56 -5.85
C LEU A 48 -3.74 1.98 -6.71
N SER A 49 -2.78 1.07 -6.93
CA SER A 49 -1.63 1.32 -7.79
C SER A 49 -1.99 1.57 -9.26
N ARG A 50 -3.15 1.09 -9.75
CA ARG A 50 -3.61 1.36 -11.12
C ARG A 50 -4.31 2.71 -11.24
N ASP A 51 -5.05 3.10 -10.19
CA ASP A 51 -5.72 4.40 -10.13
C ASP A 51 -4.71 5.55 -10.05
N ASP A 52 -3.58 5.31 -9.35
CA ASP A 52 -2.42 6.21 -9.34
C ASP A 52 -1.84 6.50 -10.72
N VAL A 53 -1.56 5.42 -11.47
CA VAL A 53 -0.96 5.52 -12.81
C VAL A 53 -1.88 6.25 -13.78
N THR A 54 -3.19 6.20 -13.56
CA THR A 54 -4.18 6.85 -14.42
C THR A 54 -4.28 8.36 -14.17
N THR A 55 -3.88 8.85 -12.99
CA THR A 55 -3.88 10.29 -12.67
C THR A 55 -2.66 11.03 -13.23
N ALA A 56 -1.65 10.31 -13.73
CA ALA A 56 -0.38 10.87 -14.21
C ALA A 56 -0.31 11.12 -15.74
N ALA A 57 -1.44 11.18 -16.47
CA ALA A 57 -1.47 11.28 -17.93
C ALA A 57 -2.15 12.56 -18.47
#